data_AF-X1E6R8-F1
#
_entry.id   AF-X1E6R8-F1
#
_cell.length_a   1.000
_cell.length_b   1.000
_cell.length_c   1.000
_cell.angle_alpha   90.00
_cell.angle_beta   90.00
_cell.angle_gamma   90.00
#
_symmetry.space_group_name_H-M   'P 1'
#
loop_
_entity.id
_entity.type
_entity.pdbx_description
1 polymer ?
#
loop_
_entity_poly.entity_id
_entity_poly.type
_entity_poly.pdbx_seq_one_letter_code
_entity_poly.pdbx_strand_id
1 'polypeptide(L)' 'MPQILSGFLRAVERDLNIPLVYNCSGYESVETLKLLEGVVDIYMPDLKYGTREAGEKYSSAPDYFEIAKKARKIVA' A
#
# COMPACT_ATOMS: atom_id res chain seq x y z
N MET A 1 -6.38 -4.52 -7.36
CA MET A 1 -5.91 -5.36 -6.23
C MET A 1 -6.33 -6.83 -6.35
N PRO A 2 -7.62 -7.18 -6.54
CA PRO A 2 -8.04 -8.60 -6.53
C PRO A 2 -7.39 -9.44 -7.64
N GLN A 3 -7.07 -8.85 -8.79
CA GLN A 3 -6.41 -9.55 -9.90
C GLN A 3 -4.96 -9.90 -9.58
N ILE A 4 -4.23 -9.01 -8.88
CA ILE A 4 -2.84 -9.23 -8.49
C ILE A 4 -2.77 -10.35 -7.46
N LEU A 5 -3.65 -10.32 -6.46
CA LEU A 5 -3.75 -11.39 -5.45
C LEU A 5 -4.08 -12.74 -6.08
N SER A 6 -5.01 -12.79 -7.03
CA SER A 6 -5.33 -14.03 -7.76
C SER A 6 -4.12 -14.57 -8.54
N GLY A 7 -3.33 -13.70 -9.17
CA GLY A 7 -2.09 -14.10 -9.84
C GLY A 7 -1.06 -14.65 -8.86
N PHE A 8 -0.93 -14.02 -7.69
CA PHE A 8 0.00 -14.45 -6.65
C PHE A 8 -0.35 -15.84 -6.11
N LEU A 9 -1.63 -16.11 -5.83
CA LEU A 9 -2.08 -17.44 -5.37
C LEU A 9 -1.64 -18.55 -6.35
N ARG A 10 -1.78 -18.32 -7.66
CA ARG A 10 -1.31 -19.27 -8.69
C ARG A 10 0.21 -19.40 -8.77
N ALA A 11 0.95 -18.37 -8.36
CA ALA A 11 2.40 -18.42 -8.33
C ALA A 11 2.91 -19.17 -7.10
N VAL A 12 2.25 -19.02 -5.94
CA VAL A 12 2.52 -19.81 -4.73
C VAL A 12 2.29 -21.30 -5.00
N GLU A 13 1.24 -21.67 -5.73
CA GLU A 13 1.01 -23.05 -6.20
C GLU A 13 2.15 -23.59 -7.10
N ARG A 14 3.04 -22.71 -7.57
CA ARG A 14 4.20 -23.02 -8.41
C ARG A 14 5.52 -22.72 -7.69
N ASP A 15 5.54 -22.88 -6.38
CA ASP A 15 6.71 -22.75 -5.50
C ASP A 15 7.34 -21.35 -5.46
N LEU A 16 6.56 -20.29 -5.70
CA LEU A 16 7.02 -18.93 -5.44
C LEU A 16 7.21 -18.73 -3.93
N ASN A 17 8.46 -18.73 -3.48
CA ASN A 17 8.87 -18.63 -2.06
C ASN A 17 9.86 -17.49 -1.82
N ILE A 18 9.69 -16.36 -2.52
CA ILE A 18 10.48 -15.15 -2.32
C ILE A 18 9.65 -14.10 -1.57
N PRO A 19 10.28 -13.18 -0.82
CA PRO A 19 9.55 -12.12 -0.12
C PRO A 19 8.74 -11.24 -1.08
N LEU A 20 7.50 -10.95 -0.71
CA LEU A 20 6.63 -9.98 -1.36
C LEU A 20 6.86 -8.58 -0.80
N VAL A 21 7.24 -7.67 -1.70
CA VAL A 21 7.31 -6.23 -1.40
C VAL A 21 6.12 -5.53 -2.04
N TYR A 22 5.30 -4.87 -1.24
CA TYR A 22 4.22 -4.01 -1.72
C TYR A 22 4.65 -2.55 -1.66
N ASN A 23 4.89 -1.95 -2.84
CA ASN A 23 5.07 -0.51 -2.94
C ASN A 23 3.72 0.18 -2.77
N CYS A 24 3.53 0.85 -1.63
CA CYS A 24 2.31 1.55 -1.30
C CYS A 24 2.54 3.05 -1.27
N SER A 25 1.53 3.81 -1.68
CA SER A 25 1.57 5.27 -1.68
C SER A 25 1.31 5.87 -0.30
N GLY A 26 0.86 5.08 0.67
CA GLY A 26 0.34 5.54 1.96
C GLY A 26 -1.11 6.04 1.86
N TYR A 27 -1.70 6.11 0.66
CA TYR A 27 -3.07 6.59 0.46
C TYR A 27 -4.09 5.44 0.28
N GLU A 28 -3.67 4.21 0.54
CA GLU A 28 -4.51 3.02 0.45
C GLU A 28 -5.61 3.02 1.52
N SER A 29 -6.75 2.43 1.19
CA SER A 29 -7.84 2.26 2.15
C SER A 29 -7.47 1.23 3.22
N VAL A 30 -8.06 1.37 4.42
CA VAL A 30 -7.84 0.44 5.53
C VAL A 30 -8.26 -0.98 5.15
N GLU A 31 -9.34 -1.12 4.38
CA GLU A 31 -9.84 -2.41 3.89
C GLU A 31 -8.83 -3.08 2.96
N THR A 32 -8.15 -2.30 2.11
CA THR A 32 -7.10 -2.80 1.22
C THR A 32 -5.90 -3.29 2.03
N LEU A 33 -5.47 -2.51 3.03
CA LEU A 33 -4.33 -2.89 3.87
C LEU A 33 -4.62 -4.17 4.67
N LYS A 34 -5.83 -4.31 5.23
CA LYS A 34 -6.26 -5.53 5.92
C LYS A 34 -6.31 -6.75 5.00
N LEU A 35 -6.68 -6.58 3.73
CA LEU A 35 -6.68 -7.68 2.76
C LEU A 35 -5.27 -8.18 2.44
N LEU A 36 -4.26 -7.30 2.55
CA LEU A 36 -2.86 -7.62 2.29
C LEU A 36 -2.12 -8.15 3.53
N GLU A 37 -2.72 -8.02 4.71
CA GLU A 37 -2.17 -8.53 5.97
C GLU A 37 -1.97 -10.05 5.89
N GLY A 38 -0.74 -10.51 6.19
CA GLY A 38 -0.34 -11.90 6.07
C GLY A 38 -0.07 -12.41 4.65
N VAL A 39 -0.29 -11.58 3.61
CA VAL A 39 0.08 -11.89 2.22
C VAL A 39 1.39 -11.19 1.84
N VAL A 40 1.54 -9.93 2.25
CA VAL A 40 2.74 -9.13 1.96
C VAL A 40 3.71 -9.22 3.13
N ASP A 41 4.97 -9.52 2.84
CA ASP A 41 6.03 -9.57 3.84
C ASP A 41 6.56 -8.18 4.20
N ILE A 42 6.73 -7.32 3.18
CA ILE A 42 7.35 -6.00 3.33
C ILE A 42 6.46 -4.94 2.69
N TYR A 43 6.02 -3.99 3.51
CA TYR A 43 5.38 -2.78 3.02
C TYR A 43 6.44 -1.71 2.78
N MET A 44 6.42 -1.11 1.58
CA MET A 44 7.32 -0.03 1.19
C MET A 44 6.50 1.25 0.96
N PRO A 45 6.15 1.97 2.04
CA PRO A 45 5.40 3.21 1.94
C PRO A 45 6.27 4.32 1.36
N ASP A 46 5.83 4.88 0.24
CA ASP A 46 6.42 6.03 -0.42
C ASP A 46 5.60 7.29 -0.09
N LEU A 47 6.04 8.01 0.95
CA LEU A 47 5.46 9.29 1.39
C LEU A 47 5.82 10.40 0.41
N LYS A 48 4.83 10.80 -0.40
CA LYS A 48 4.99 11.78 -1.48
C LYS A 48 4.94 13.23 -1.01
N TYR A 49 4.03 13.55 -0.09
CA TYR A 49 3.77 14.92 0.35
C TYR A 49 3.64 15.04 1.87
N GLY A 50 4.25 16.08 2.42
CA GLY A 50 4.16 16.44 3.84
C GLY A 50 3.13 17.53 4.15
N THR A 51 2.47 18.12 3.14
CA THR A 51 1.52 19.22 3.32
C THR A 51 0.29 19.08 2.43
N ARG A 52 -0.81 19.72 2.83
CA ARG A 52 -2.08 19.77 2.08
C ARG A 52 -1.87 20.43 0.72
N GLU A 53 -1.11 21.52 0.69
CA GLU A 53 -0.87 22.31 -0.52
C GLU A 53 -0.11 21.50 -1.58
N ALA A 54 0.87 20.70 -1.15
CA ALA A 54 1.61 19.82 -2.07
C ALA A 54 0.71 18.68 -2.58
N GLY A 55 -0.08 18.05 -1.71
CA GLY A 55 -1.02 17.00 -2.10
C GLY A 55 -2.08 17.49 -3.10
N GLU A 56 -2.64 18.67 -2.86
CA GLU A 56 -3.57 19.34 -3.78
C GLU A 56 -2.89 19.67 -5.12
N LYS A 57 -1.74 20.36 -5.08
CA LYS A 57 -1.06 20.87 -6.28
C LYS A 57 -0.58 19.77 -7.21
N TYR A 58 -0.02 18.69 -6.66
CA TYR A 58 0.64 17.65 -7.46
C TYR A 58 -0.23 16.43 -7.72
N SER A 59 -1.32 16.23 -6.98
CA SER A 59 -2.16 15.02 -7.12
C SER A 59 -3.65 15.21 -6.81
N SER A 60 -4.13 16.44 -6.62
CA SER A 60 -5.52 16.72 -6.23
C SER A 60 -5.97 15.93 -4.99
N ALA A 61 -5.03 15.72 -4.06
CA ALA A 61 -5.19 14.92 -2.84
C ALA A 61 -4.85 15.79 -1.61
N PRO A 62 -5.72 16.75 -1.24
CA PRO A 62 -5.43 17.72 -0.19
C PRO A 62 -5.31 17.09 1.21
N ASP A 63 -5.89 15.92 1.40
CA ASP A 63 -5.89 15.13 2.63
C ASP A 63 -4.83 14.01 2.63
N TYR A 64 -3.99 13.93 1.58
CA TYR A 64 -2.96 12.90 1.42
C TYR A 64 -2.14 12.66 2.69
N PHE A 65 -1.55 13.72 3.26
CA PHE A 65 -0.63 13.56 4.38
C PHE A 65 -1.31 13.02 5.64
N GLU A 66 -2.59 13.38 5.85
CA GLU A 66 -3.36 12.90 7.00
C GLU A 66 -3.80 11.45 6.84
N ILE A 67 -4.15 11.03 5.62
CA ILE A 67 -4.42 9.62 5.31
C ILE A 67 -3.13 8.80 5.41
N ALA A 68 -2.02 9.28 4.84
CA ALA A 68 -0.73 8.59 4.86
C ALA A 68 -0.19 8.36 6.28
N LYS A 69 -0.38 9.32 7.19
CA LYS A 69 -0.06 9.12 8.61
C LYS A 69 -0.88 8.00 9.27
N LYS A 70 -2.16 7.85 8.90
CA LYS A 70 -3.03 6.80 9.43
C LYS A 70 -2.63 5.44 8.88
N ALA A 71 -2.45 5.35 7.56
CA ALA A 71 -2.01 4.13 6.89
C ALA A 71 -0.68 3.61 7.44
N ARG A 72 0.27 4.51 7.73
CA ARG A 72 1.57 4.16 8.33
C ARG A 72 1.44 3.33 9.63
N LYS A 73 0.40 3.54 10.44
CA LYS A 73 0.24 2.75 11.68
C LYS A 73 -0.16 1.29 11.45
N ILE A 74 -0.61 0.95 10.25
CA ILE A 74 -1.07 -0.39 9.86
C ILE A 74 0.06 -1.14 9.16
N VAL A 75 0.90 -0.44 8.40
CA VAL A 75 1.93 -1.03 7.54
C VAL A 75 3.37 -0.92 8.10
N ALA A 76 3.53 -0.37 9.30
CA ALA A 76 4.83 -0.16 9.96
C ALA A 76 5.06 -1.16 11.10
#